data_AF-U2LBB1-F1
#
_entry.id   AF-U2LBB1-F1
#
_cell.length_a   1.000
_cell.length_b   1.000
_cell.length_c   1.000
_cell.angle_alpha   90.00
_cell.angle_beta   90.00
_cell.angle_gamma   90.00
#
_symmetry.space_group_name_H-M   'P 1'
#
loop_
_entity.id
_entity.type
_entity.pdbx_description
1 polymer ?
#
loop_
_entity_poly.entity_id
_entity_poly.type
_entity_poly.pdbx_seq_one_letter_code
_entity_poly.pdbx_strand_id
1 'polypeptide(L)'
;MVRLLKGFSKEKQEEYNLTPDLFDVYSYLETYYKIQKELSKNLSYDSRMRKEHFDSKKYVKALSYMSSNNLKTIIDIQCKKDEVLTKLKENKERVADCNKQIKNIETLIKQAKIMKEHKTVYDRYKGADNSIFSKIAGASKEEYYNSHKEEIDKYIRAKSILKKLSGSEKIETKKWEKEKRELQTDINHLTFNQKFIKEEVSQINHIKYVVGEVNKDFGIDINIEIEIAYKKAIARGEKPSVKMALEEFQKQIKKEDRQKAWAKEHYKNKDHIHKETER
;
A
#
# COMPACT_ATOMS: atom_id res chain seq x y z
N MET A 1 30.89 3.58 40.21
CA MET A 1 29.66 3.92 39.46
C MET A 1 28.66 4.70 40.32
N VAL A 2 29.13 5.68 41.12
CA VAL A 2 28.32 6.61 41.92
C VAL A 2 29.13 7.92 42.03
N ARG A 3 29.06 8.81 41.02
CA ARG A 3 29.51 10.22 41.12
C ARG A 3 29.34 11.04 39.82
N LEU A 4 28.20 10.94 39.13
CA LEU A 4 27.87 11.86 38.02
C LEU A 4 26.43 12.41 38.09
N LEU A 5 25.84 12.47 39.29
CA LEU A 5 24.54 13.11 39.53
C LEU A 5 24.59 14.01 40.77
N LYS A 6 25.45 15.02 40.76
CA LYS A 6 25.36 16.14 41.71
C LYS A 6 25.45 17.44 40.94
N GLY A 7 24.28 17.97 40.57
CA GLY A 7 24.15 19.26 39.89
C GLY A 7 22.81 19.51 39.19
N PHE A 8 21.71 18.86 39.60
CA PHE A 8 20.37 19.22 39.13
C PHE A 8 19.68 20.09 40.19
N SER A 9 19.50 21.39 39.90
CA SER A 9 18.70 22.32 40.69
C SER A 9 17.25 21.82 40.79
N LYS A 10 16.55 22.14 41.89
CA LYS A 10 15.11 21.86 42.06
C LYS A 10 14.26 22.47 40.92
N GLU A 11 14.65 23.64 40.41
CA GLU A 11 13.99 24.28 39.26
C GLU A 11 14.14 23.45 37.97
N LYS A 12 15.29 22.80 37.77
CA LYS A 12 15.50 21.87 36.64
C LYS A 12 14.75 20.56 36.82
N GLN A 13 14.50 20.13 38.05
CA GLN A 13 13.62 18.99 38.32
C GLN A 13 12.15 19.34 38.03
N GLU A 14 11.71 20.54 38.37
CA GLU A 14 10.37 21.04 38.07
C GLU A 14 10.17 21.28 36.56
N GLU A 15 11.17 21.81 35.84
CA GLU A 15 11.17 21.96 34.37
C GLU A 15 11.12 20.60 33.64
N TYR A 16 11.88 19.61 34.12
CA TYR A 16 11.83 18.21 33.64
C TYR A 16 10.48 17.53 33.91
N ASN A 17 9.69 18.06 34.84
CA ASN A 17 8.36 17.58 35.18
C ASN A 17 7.23 18.28 34.41
N LEU A 18 7.49 19.39 33.69
CA LEU A 18 6.49 20.26 33.07
C LEU A 18 6.44 20.23 31.53
N THR A 19 7.50 19.79 30.84
CA THR A 19 7.48 19.61 29.37
C THR A 19 7.14 18.17 28.97
N PRO A 20 6.24 17.96 28.00
CA PRO A 20 5.94 16.63 27.52
C PRO A 20 6.99 16.27 26.48
N ASP A 21 7.87 15.29 26.69
CA ASP A 21 8.51 14.72 25.52
C ASP A 21 8.93 13.30 25.76
N LEU A 22 8.03 12.40 25.40
CA LEU A 22 8.34 11.01 25.59
C LEU A 22 9.38 10.52 24.57
N PHE A 23 9.40 11.09 23.37
CA PHE A 23 10.35 10.71 22.32
C PHE A 23 10.49 11.78 21.25
N ASP A 24 11.06 12.96 21.56
CA ASP A 24 11.28 13.99 20.55
C ASP A 24 12.17 13.49 19.41
N VAL A 25 11.57 13.25 18.25
CA VAL A 25 12.24 12.68 17.08
C VAL A 25 13.25 13.68 16.48
N TYR A 26 13.08 14.97 16.71
CA TYR A 26 14.05 15.98 16.27
C TYR A 26 15.39 15.77 16.98
N SER A 27 15.37 15.56 18.28
CA SER A 27 16.57 15.22 19.08
C SER A 27 17.24 13.92 18.60
N TYR A 28 16.45 12.91 18.25
CA TYR A 28 16.97 11.66 17.66
C TYR A 28 17.68 11.89 16.33
N LEU A 29 17.06 12.65 15.42
CA LEU A 29 17.65 12.97 14.13
C LEU A 29 18.94 13.78 14.29
N GLU A 30 18.96 14.77 15.18
CA GLU A 30 20.15 15.59 15.44
C GLU A 30 21.28 14.76 16.03
N THR A 31 20.97 13.89 16.99
CA THR A 31 21.94 12.99 17.63
C THR A 31 22.56 12.05 16.60
N TYR A 32 21.74 11.41 15.78
CA TYR A 32 22.22 10.55 14.70
C TYR A 32 23.10 11.32 13.71
N TYR A 33 22.69 12.52 13.28
CA TYR A 33 23.47 13.34 12.36
C TYR A 33 24.85 13.71 12.95
N LYS A 34 24.92 14.04 14.24
CA LYS A 34 26.19 14.29 14.96
C LYS A 34 27.07 13.04 14.98
N ILE A 35 26.52 11.86 15.31
CA ILE A 35 27.24 10.58 15.27
C ILE A 35 27.79 10.31 13.87
N GLN A 36 26.97 10.47 12.83
CA GLN A 36 27.39 10.24 11.45
C GLN A 36 28.50 11.19 10.98
N LYS A 37 28.50 12.43 11.47
CA LYS A 37 29.56 13.42 11.23
C LYS A 37 30.85 13.08 11.96
N GLU A 38 30.78 12.55 13.18
CA GLU A 38 31.98 12.07 13.87
C GLU A 38 32.59 10.85 13.17
N LEU A 39 31.76 9.89 12.75
CA LEU A 39 32.21 8.72 12.00
C LEU A 39 32.83 9.07 10.64
N SER A 40 32.36 10.14 9.98
CA SER A 40 32.91 10.57 8.67
C SER A 40 34.34 11.10 8.78
N LYS A 41 34.80 11.51 9.97
CA LYS A 41 36.19 11.97 10.19
C LYS A 41 37.23 10.88 9.94
N ASN A 42 36.84 9.61 10.03
CA ASN A 42 37.73 8.49 9.73
C ASN A 42 37.86 8.19 8.23
N LEU A 43 37.11 8.90 7.37
CA LEU A 43 37.17 8.75 5.93
C LEU A 43 38.20 9.68 5.29
N SER A 44 38.64 9.31 4.07
CA SER A 44 39.39 10.21 3.19
C SER A 44 38.59 11.47 2.87
N TYR A 45 39.29 12.55 2.50
CA TYR A 45 38.68 13.86 2.24
C TYR A 45 37.49 13.76 1.26
N ASP A 46 37.69 13.19 0.07
CA ASP A 46 36.62 13.10 -0.95
C ASP A 46 35.43 12.25 -0.49
N SER A 47 35.70 11.15 0.21
CA SER A 47 34.66 10.27 0.73
C SER A 47 33.88 10.93 1.86
N ARG A 48 34.55 11.70 2.72
CA ARG A 48 33.94 12.51 3.76
C ARG A 48 33.01 13.56 3.15
N MET A 49 33.48 14.32 2.16
CA MET A 49 32.67 15.36 1.50
C MET A 49 31.40 14.78 0.88
N ARG A 50 31.50 13.64 0.18
CA ARG A 50 30.32 12.95 -0.38
C ARG A 50 29.36 12.46 0.71
N LYS A 51 29.88 11.85 1.78
CA LYS A 51 29.07 11.36 2.90
C LYS A 51 28.36 12.51 3.61
N GLU A 52 29.07 13.59 3.93
CA GLU A 52 28.50 14.76 4.59
C GLU A 52 27.41 15.42 3.77
N HIS A 53 27.59 15.56 2.45
CA HIS A 53 26.54 16.07 1.56
C HIS A 53 25.30 15.15 1.56
N PHE A 54 25.51 13.83 1.48
CA PHE A 54 24.42 12.87 1.53
C PHE A 54 23.66 12.90 2.86
N ASP A 55 24.38 12.84 3.98
CA ASP A 55 23.81 12.82 5.34
C ASP A 55 23.06 14.14 5.62
N SER A 56 23.62 15.28 5.21
CA SER A 56 22.97 16.60 5.38
C SER A 56 21.67 16.69 4.56
N LYS A 57 21.69 16.21 3.31
CA LYS A 57 20.49 16.17 2.46
C LYS A 57 19.40 15.28 3.08
N LYS A 58 19.78 14.13 3.63
CA LYS A 58 18.86 13.21 4.32
C LYS A 58 18.27 13.83 5.58
N TYR A 59 19.10 14.47 6.40
CA TYR A 59 18.70 15.15 7.62
C TYR A 59 17.70 16.28 7.34
N VAL A 60 18.03 17.21 6.44
CA VAL A 60 17.13 18.32 6.07
C VAL A 60 15.82 17.81 5.47
N LYS A 61 15.87 16.77 4.64
CA LYS A 61 14.66 16.16 4.07
C LYS A 61 13.76 15.57 5.15
N ALA A 62 14.32 14.87 6.14
CA ALA A 62 13.57 14.33 7.26
C ALA A 62 12.94 15.43 8.11
N LEU A 63 13.70 16.49 8.43
CA LEU A 63 13.20 17.65 9.18
C LEU A 63 12.05 18.35 8.45
N SER A 64 12.21 18.60 7.15
CA SER A 64 11.17 19.22 6.32
C SER A 64 9.91 18.35 6.26
N TYR A 65 10.06 17.04 6.10
CA TYR A 65 8.93 16.10 6.11
C TYR A 65 8.18 16.11 7.44
N MET A 66 8.92 15.99 8.56
CA MET A 66 8.34 16.02 9.90
C MET A 66 7.64 17.35 10.19
N SER A 67 8.28 18.47 9.88
CA SER A 67 7.71 19.81 10.09
C SER A 67 6.44 20.01 9.29
N SER A 68 6.42 19.61 8.01
CA SER A 68 5.26 19.78 7.12
C SER A 68 4.06 18.92 7.55
N ASN A 69 4.32 17.84 8.30
CA ASN A 69 3.30 16.93 8.80
C ASN A 69 3.05 17.06 10.31
N ASN A 70 3.66 18.06 10.97
CA ASN A 70 3.59 18.27 12.42
C ASN A 70 3.93 17.01 13.24
N LEU A 71 4.96 16.27 12.83
CA LEU A 71 5.42 15.05 13.49
C LEU A 71 6.53 15.39 14.48
N LYS A 72 6.29 15.20 15.78
CA LYS A 72 7.27 15.55 16.82
C LYS A 72 7.75 14.33 17.59
N THR A 73 6.88 13.34 17.78
CA THR A 73 7.15 12.17 18.62
C THR A 73 7.28 10.89 17.81
N ILE A 74 7.90 9.85 18.38
CA ILE A 74 7.93 8.52 17.75
C ILE A 74 6.51 7.99 17.50
N ILE A 75 5.54 8.33 18.37
CA ILE A 75 4.13 7.98 18.20
C ILE A 75 3.57 8.64 16.94
N ASP A 76 3.84 9.93 16.72
CA ASP A 76 3.39 10.63 15.50
C ASP A 76 3.94 9.97 14.24
N ILE A 77 5.23 9.58 14.25
CA ILE A 77 5.86 8.86 13.13
C ILE A 77 5.15 7.52 12.88
N GLN A 78 4.77 6.81 13.93
CA GLN A 78 4.08 5.54 13.81
C GLN A 78 2.64 5.71 13.31
N CYS A 79 1.87 6.64 13.86
CA CYS A 79 0.53 6.95 13.37
C CYS A 79 0.56 7.37 11.89
N LYS A 80 1.54 8.21 11.52
CA LYS A 80 1.73 8.61 10.13
C LYS A 80 2.10 7.44 9.22
N LYS A 81 2.92 6.51 9.69
CA LYS A 81 3.22 5.26 8.98
C LYS A 81 1.95 4.50 8.62
N ASP A 82 1.07 4.30 9.60
CA ASP A 82 -0.16 3.53 9.41
C ASP A 82 -1.15 4.24 8.47
N GLU A 83 -1.26 5.57 8.59
CA GLU A 83 -2.03 6.41 7.66
C GLU A 83 -1.55 6.23 6.21
N VAL A 84 -0.24 6.34 5.98
CA VAL A 84 0.35 6.27 4.63
C VAL A 84 0.28 4.84 4.07
N LEU A 85 0.44 3.81 4.91
CA LEU A 85 0.26 2.43 4.49
C LEU A 85 -1.19 2.11 4.12
N THR A 86 -2.16 2.68 4.84
CA THR A 86 -3.59 2.60 4.50
C THR A 86 -3.85 3.24 3.14
N LYS A 87 -3.36 4.48 2.91
CA LYS A 87 -3.44 5.15 1.61
C LYS A 87 -2.82 4.33 0.48
N LEU A 88 -1.67 3.71 0.72
CA LEU A 88 -1.00 2.85 -0.27
C LEU A 88 -1.84 1.62 -0.62
N LYS A 89 -2.48 1.01 0.37
CA LYS A 89 -3.37 -0.14 0.19
C LYS A 89 -4.60 0.26 -0.62
N GLU A 90 -5.31 1.30 -0.20
CA GLU A 90 -6.51 1.80 -0.90
C GLU A 90 -6.20 2.17 -2.36
N ASN A 91 -5.05 2.82 -2.61
CA ASN A 91 -4.65 3.15 -3.98
C ASN A 91 -4.41 1.89 -4.83
N LYS A 92 -3.81 0.84 -4.26
CA LYS A 92 -3.63 -0.45 -4.95
C LYS A 92 -4.96 -1.14 -5.24
N GLU A 93 -5.90 -1.10 -4.29
CA GLU A 93 -7.24 -1.67 -4.45
C GLU A 93 -8.00 -0.95 -5.57
N ARG A 94 -7.98 0.40 -5.59
CA ARG A 94 -8.59 1.17 -6.69
C ARG A 94 -8.01 0.85 -8.05
N VAL A 95 -6.68 0.70 -8.15
CA VAL A 95 -6.03 0.27 -9.42
C VAL A 95 -6.50 -1.13 -9.83
N ALA A 96 -6.62 -2.06 -8.88
CA ALA A 96 -7.10 -3.42 -9.15
C ALA A 96 -8.56 -3.41 -9.63
N ASP A 97 -9.42 -2.60 -9.01
CA ASP A 97 -10.82 -2.45 -9.39
C ASP A 97 -10.97 -1.84 -10.79
N CYS A 98 -10.21 -0.80 -11.12
CA CYS A 98 -10.20 -0.22 -12.47
C CYS A 98 -9.79 -1.28 -13.51
N ASN A 99 -8.73 -2.04 -13.24
CA ASN A 99 -8.29 -3.12 -14.12
C ASN A 99 -9.36 -4.21 -14.30
N LYS A 100 -10.08 -4.57 -13.23
CA LYS A 100 -11.19 -5.52 -13.30
C LYS A 100 -12.33 -5.00 -14.18
N GLN A 101 -12.68 -3.71 -14.03
CA GLN A 101 -13.69 -3.07 -14.87
C GLN A 101 -13.28 -3.02 -16.34
N ILE A 102 -12.01 -2.67 -16.64
CA ILE A 102 -11.48 -2.69 -18.00
C ILE A 102 -11.59 -4.10 -18.62
N LYS A 103 -11.25 -5.17 -17.89
CA LYS A 103 -11.40 -6.56 -18.38
C LYS A 103 -12.85 -6.92 -18.70
N ASN A 104 -13.79 -6.45 -17.89
CA ASN A 104 -15.22 -6.66 -18.16
C ASN A 104 -15.64 -5.91 -19.44
N ILE A 105 -15.21 -4.66 -19.60
CA ILE A 105 -15.47 -3.85 -20.80
C ILE A 105 -14.85 -4.49 -22.06
N GLU A 106 -13.62 -4.98 -21.99
CA GLU A 106 -12.97 -5.68 -23.10
C GLU A 106 -13.75 -6.92 -23.51
N THR A 107 -14.27 -7.65 -22.53
CA THR A 107 -15.16 -8.80 -22.76
C THR A 107 -16.45 -8.36 -23.44
N LEU A 108 -17.10 -7.28 -22.99
CA LEU A 108 -18.30 -6.71 -23.62
C LEU A 108 -18.04 -6.32 -25.08
N ILE A 109 -16.94 -5.63 -25.35
CA ILE A 109 -16.54 -5.24 -26.71
C ILE A 109 -16.32 -6.49 -27.58
N LYS A 110 -15.65 -7.53 -27.06
CA LYS A 110 -15.46 -8.81 -27.76
C LYS A 110 -16.80 -9.47 -28.10
N GLN A 111 -17.72 -9.59 -27.15
CA GLN A 111 -19.03 -10.19 -27.39
C GLN A 111 -19.86 -9.40 -28.40
N ALA A 112 -19.81 -8.07 -28.33
CA ALA A 112 -20.49 -7.23 -29.32
C ALA A 112 -19.95 -7.41 -30.74
N LYS A 113 -18.64 -7.68 -30.91
CA LYS A 113 -18.07 -8.01 -32.23
C LYS A 113 -18.65 -9.32 -32.77
N ILE A 114 -18.65 -10.38 -31.95
CA ILE A 114 -19.23 -11.69 -32.31
C ILE A 114 -20.72 -11.55 -32.67
N MET A 115 -21.47 -10.79 -31.87
CA MET A 115 -22.88 -10.54 -32.16
C MET A 115 -23.09 -9.80 -33.47
N LYS A 116 -22.24 -8.81 -33.81
CA LYS A 116 -22.33 -8.10 -35.10
C LYS A 116 -22.01 -9.03 -36.27
N GLU A 117 -20.98 -9.87 -36.13
CA GLU A 117 -20.52 -10.80 -37.16
C GLU A 117 -21.58 -11.84 -37.53
N HIS A 118 -22.21 -12.46 -36.54
CA HIS A 118 -23.20 -13.53 -36.78
C HIS A 118 -24.66 -13.05 -36.77
N LYS A 119 -24.89 -11.73 -36.78
CA LYS A 119 -26.24 -11.16 -36.68
C LYS A 119 -27.17 -11.63 -37.80
N THR A 120 -26.70 -11.59 -39.04
CA THR A 120 -27.52 -11.91 -40.22
C THR A 120 -27.96 -13.38 -40.22
N VAL A 121 -27.04 -14.29 -39.89
CA VAL A 121 -27.32 -15.73 -39.73
C VAL A 121 -28.31 -15.97 -38.61
N TYR A 122 -28.10 -15.33 -37.46
CA TYR A 122 -29.02 -15.46 -36.32
C TYR A 122 -30.42 -14.90 -36.60
N ASP A 123 -30.52 -13.72 -37.22
CA ASP A 123 -31.80 -13.10 -37.57
C ASP A 123 -32.58 -13.97 -38.57
N ARG A 124 -31.88 -14.56 -39.56
CA ARG A 124 -32.46 -15.53 -40.50
C ARG A 124 -32.93 -16.81 -39.82
N TYR A 125 -32.13 -17.38 -38.91
CA TYR A 125 -32.54 -18.52 -38.09
C TYR A 125 -33.78 -18.20 -37.25
N LYS A 126 -33.79 -17.03 -36.62
CA LYS A 126 -34.91 -16.62 -35.74
C LYS A 126 -36.21 -16.51 -36.53
N GLY A 127 -36.15 -15.96 -37.74
CA GLY A 127 -37.29 -15.79 -38.64
C GLY A 127 -37.61 -16.97 -39.56
N ALA A 128 -36.84 -18.06 -39.51
CA ALA A 128 -37.06 -19.23 -40.36
C ALA A 128 -38.40 -19.93 -40.05
N ASP A 129 -39.07 -20.39 -41.11
CA ASP A 129 -40.34 -21.11 -41.01
C ASP A 129 -40.14 -22.51 -40.40
N ASN A 130 -41.01 -22.88 -39.47
CA ASN A 130 -41.00 -24.18 -38.80
C ASN A 130 -42.28 -25.00 -39.07
N SER A 131 -43.01 -24.65 -40.13
CA SER A 131 -44.20 -25.38 -40.58
C SER A 131 -43.87 -26.80 -41.06
N ILE A 132 -44.90 -27.65 -41.13
CA ILE A 132 -44.75 -29.01 -41.66
C ILE A 132 -44.32 -28.98 -43.14
N PHE A 133 -44.80 -28.01 -43.92
CA PHE A 133 -44.45 -27.85 -45.32
C PHE A 133 -42.97 -27.50 -45.51
N SER A 134 -42.39 -26.65 -44.65
CA SER A 134 -40.95 -26.33 -44.73
C SER A 134 -40.06 -27.52 -44.35
N LYS A 135 -40.51 -28.37 -43.41
CA LYS A 135 -39.83 -29.63 -43.04
C LYS A 135 -39.83 -30.65 -44.17
N ILE A 136 -40.96 -30.83 -44.86
CA ILE A 136 -41.04 -31.75 -46.01
C ILE A 136 -40.15 -31.26 -47.17
N ALA A 137 -40.00 -29.94 -47.35
CA ALA A 137 -39.17 -29.35 -48.38
C ALA A 137 -37.67 -29.26 -48.03
N GLY A 138 -37.24 -29.72 -46.84
CA GLY A 138 -35.85 -29.63 -46.38
C GLY A 138 -35.34 -28.19 -46.17
N ALA A 139 -36.26 -27.25 -45.93
CA ALA A 139 -35.99 -25.83 -45.74
C ALA A 139 -36.44 -25.32 -44.37
N SER A 140 -36.57 -26.22 -43.39
CA SER A 140 -37.03 -25.87 -42.06
C SER A 140 -35.98 -25.11 -41.24
N LYS A 141 -36.46 -24.49 -40.17
CA LYS A 141 -35.62 -23.88 -39.14
C LYS A 141 -34.58 -24.85 -38.53
N GLU A 142 -34.90 -26.13 -38.45
CA GLU A 142 -34.02 -27.18 -37.90
C GLU A 142 -32.87 -27.49 -38.86
N GLU A 143 -33.14 -27.65 -40.15
CA GLU A 143 -32.08 -27.80 -41.16
C GLU A 143 -31.18 -26.56 -41.20
N TYR A 144 -31.76 -25.35 -41.21
CA TYR A 144 -30.99 -24.11 -41.23
C TYR A 144 -30.09 -23.97 -39.99
N TYR A 145 -30.60 -24.35 -38.83
CA TYR A 145 -29.82 -24.39 -37.59
C TYR A 145 -28.65 -25.36 -37.70
N ASN A 146 -28.87 -26.58 -38.18
CA ASN A 146 -27.82 -27.58 -38.28
C ASN A 146 -26.69 -27.14 -39.23
N SER A 147 -27.02 -26.47 -40.34
CA SER A 147 -26.04 -25.93 -41.29
C SER A 147 -25.24 -24.73 -40.78
N HIS A 148 -25.76 -23.97 -39.80
CA HIS A 148 -25.13 -22.76 -39.25
C HIS A 148 -24.99 -22.81 -37.72
N LYS A 149 -24.87 -24.03 -37.19
CA LYS A 149 -24.97 -24.28 -35.74
C LYS A 149 -23.91 -23.50 -34.98
N GLU A 150 -22.69 -23.47 -35.51
CA GLU A 150 -21.57 -22.82 -34.85
C GLU A 150 -21.76 -21.30 -34.72
N GLU A 151 -22.20 -20.64 -35.78
CA GLU A 151 -22.45 -19.19 -35.81
C GLU A 151 -23.63 -18.81 -34.91
N ILE A 152 -24.72 -19.58 -34.97
CA ILE A 152 -25.91 -19.36 -34.13
C ILE A 152 -25.54 -19.53 -32.66
N ASP A 153 -24.83 -20.60 -32.31
CA ASP A 153 -24.40 -20.87 -30.93
C ASP A 153 -23.42 -19.80 -30.43
N LYS A 154 -22.47 -19.36 -31.26
CA LYS A 154 -21.56 -18.25 -30.94
C LYS A 154 -22.35 -16.96 -30.65
N TYR A 155 -23.34 -16.63 -31.47
CA TYR A 155 -24.20 -15.47 -31.26
C TYR A 155 -24.97 -15.58 -29.93
N ILE A 156 -25.63 -16.71 -29.67
CA ILE A 156 -26.44 -16.93 -28.46
C ILE A 156 -25.56 -16.82 -27.20
N ARG A 157 -24.37 -17.43 -27.21
CA ARG A 157 -23.41 -17.33 -26.10
C ARG A 157 -22.94 -15.89 -25.89
N ALA A 158 -22.55 -15.20 -26.96
CA ALA A 158 -22.09 -13.82 -26.87
C ALA A 158 -23.17 -12.90 -26.29
N LYS A 159 -24.41 -13.06 -26.75
CA LYS A 159 -25.58 -12.35 -26.25
C LYS A 159 -25.84 -12.61 -24.76
N SER A 160 -25.75 -13.87 -24.32
CA SER A 160 -25.91 -14.25 -22.91
C SER A 160 -24.83 -13.63 -22.01
N ILE A 161 -23.56 -13.70 -22.41
CA ILE A 161 -22.44 -13.09 -21.66
C ILE A 161 -22.60 -11.57 -21.58
N LEU A 162 -22.97 -10.92 -22.69
CA LEU A 162 -23.17 -9.47 -22.74
C LEU A 162 -24.31 -9.04 -21.80
N LYS A 163 -25.43 -9.77 -21.78
CA LYS A 163 -26.53 -9.54 -20.84
C LYS A 163 -26.11 -9.69 -19.39
N LYS A 164 -25.33 -10.72 -19.07
CA LYS A 164 -24.82 -10.97 -17.71
C LYS A 164 -23.91 -9.85 -17.20
N LEU A 165 -23.05 -9.32 -18.06
CA LEU A 165 -22.06 -8.30 -17.68
C LEU A 165 -22.61 -6.87 -17.70
N SER A 166 -23.50 -6.54 -18.64
CA SER A 166 -24.02 -5.17 -18.81
C SER A 166 -25.44 -4.97 -18.27
N GLY A 167 -26.16 -6.04 -17.92
CA GLY A 167 -27.58 -6.00 -17.56
C GLY A 167 -28.53 -5.73 -18.74
N SER A 168 -27.99 -5.56 -19.95
CA SER A 168 -28.75 -5.22 -21.16
C SER A 168 -28.32 -6.09 -22.33
N GLU A 169 -29.18 -6.27 -23.33
CA GLU A 169 -28.80 -6.91 -24.61
C GLU A 169 -28.34 -5.88 -25.67
N LYS A 170 -28.38 -4.59 -25.32
CA LYS A 170 -28.04 -3.49 -26.22
C LYS A 170 -26.53 -3.36 -26.36
N ILE A 171 -26.06 -3.31 -27.61
CA ILE A 171 -24.65 -3.08 -27.91
C ILE A 171 -24.35 -1.58 -27.82
N GLU A 172 -23.50 -1.19 -26.87
CA GLU A 172 -23.11 0.20 -26.61
C GLU A 172 -21.59 0.42 -26.76
N THR A 173 -20.96 -0.13 -27.81
CA THR A 173 -19.49 -0.12 -27.97
C THR A 173 -18.83 1.24 -27.80
N LYS A 174 -19.43 2.32 -28.33
CA LYS A 174 -18.89 3.69 -28.18
C LYS A 174 -18.84 4.14 -26.71
N LYS A 175 -19.85 3.79 -25.93
CA LYS A 175 -19.93 4.09 -24.50
C LYS A 175 -18.86 3.30 -23.74
N TRP A 176 -18.77 1.99 -23.98
CA TRP A 176 -17.77 1.13 -23.34
C TRP A 176 -16.33 1.54 -23.69
N GLU A 177 -16.05 1.94 -24.93
CA GLU A 177 -14.73 2.47 -25.32
C GLU A 177 -14.40 3.80 -24.64
N LYS A 178 -15.40 4.65 -24.38
CA LYS A 178 -15.24 5.87 -23.59
C LYS A 178 -14.93 5.53 -22.13
N GLU A 179 -15.73 4.68 -21.50
CA GLU A 179 -15.52 4.22 -20.11
C GLU A 179 -14.15 3.57 -19.92
N LYS A 180 -13.70 2.72 -20.87
CA LYS A 180 -12.35 2.12 -20.83
C LYS A 180 -11.25 3.19 -20.85
N ARG A 181 -11.39 4.25 -21.65
CA ARG A 181 -10.41 5.35 -21.69
C ARG A 181 -10.38 6.15 -20.41
N GLU A 182 -11.54 6.43 -19.82
CA GLU A 182 -11.66 7.10 -18.53
C GLU A 182 -10.97 6.29 -17.42
N LEU A 183 -11.26 4.98 -17.34
CA LEU A 183 -10.59 4.07 -16.39
C LEU A 183 -9.08 4.00 -16.60
N GLN A 184 -8.60 4.07 -17.85
CA GLN A 184 -7.17 4.09 -18.13
C GLN A 184 -6.51 5.38 -17.64
N THR A 185 -7.20 6.52 -17.79
CA THR A 185 -6.76 7.81 -17.23
C THR A 185 -6.70 7.73 -15.70
N ASP A 186 -7.71 7.15 -15.05
CA ASP A 186 -7.72 6.95 -13.60
C ASP A 186 -6.54 6.08 -13.13
N ILE A 187 -6.26 4.98 -13.82
CA ILE A 187 -5.08 4.15 -13.54
C ILE A 187 -3.79 4.95 -13.64
N ASN A 188 -3.65 5.82 -14.64
CA ASN A 188 -2.45 6.65 -14.81
C ASN A 188 -2.29 7.62 -13.63
N HIS A 189 -3.37 8.29 -13.21
CA HIS A 189 -3.36 9.17 -12.05
C HIS A 189 -3.05 8.42 -10.75
N LEU A 190 -3.68 7.27 -10.52
CA LEU A 190 -3.43 6.43 -9.34
C LEU A 190 -2.00 5.90 -9.31
N THR A 191 -1.43 5.54 -10.46
CA THR A 191 -0.05 5.07 -10.58
C THR A 191 0.95 6.20 -10.30
N PHE A 192 0.66 7.39 -10.82
CA PHE A 192 1.44 8.59 -10.51
C PHE A 192 1.41 8.91 -9.01
N ASN A 193 0.22 8.93 -8.40
CA ASN A 193 0.05 9.16 -6.96
C ASN A 193 0.75 8.09 -6.12
N GLN A 194 0.76 6.83 -6.57
CA GLN A 194 1.45 5.75 -5.88
C GLN A 194 2.95 6.01 -5.70
N LYS A 195 3.59 6.71 -6.64
CA LYS A 195 5.01 7.10 -6.53
C LYS A 195 5.23 7.98 -5.31
N PHE A 196 4.42 9.01 -5.12
CA PHE A 196 4.53 9.93 -3.98
C PHE A 196 4.25 9.23 -2.65
N ILE A 197 3.23 8.37 -2.60
CA ILE A 197 2.92 7.57 -1.40
C ILE A 197 4.11 6.67 -1.04
N LYS A 198 4.76 6.02 -2.03
CA LYS A 198 5.96 5.20 -1.79
C LYS A 198 7.15 6.03 -1.31
N GLU A 199 7.33 7.23 -1.86
CA GLU A 199 8.38 8.15 -1.42
C GLU A 199 8.16 8.60 0.04
N GLU A 200 6.91 8.81 0.43
CA GLU A 200 6.50 9.12 1.79
C GLU A 200 6.79 7.95 2.76
N VAL A 201 6.40 6.72 2.39
CA VAL A 201 6.77 5.50 3.14
C VAL A 201 8.29 5.40 3.33
N SER A 202 9.07 5.73 2.29
CA SER A 202 10.53 5.71 2.37
C SER A 202 11.07 6.76 3.35
N GLN A 203 10.48 7.96 3.42
CA GLN A 203 10.88 8.98 4.40
C GLN A 203 10.58 8.52 5.83
N ILE A 204 9.38 8.01 6.07
CA ILE A 204 8.98 7.50 7.39
C ILE A 204 9.89 6.35 7.84
N ASN A 205 10.20 5.41 6.93
CA ASN A 205 11.11 4.30 7.23
C ASN A 205 12.53 4.78 7.53
N HIS A 206 13.00 5.83 6.86
CA HIS A 206 14.30 6.42 7.17
C HIS A 206 14.32 7.05 8.57
N ILE A 207 13.28 7.78 8.96
CA ILE A 207 13.16 8.33 10.31
C ILE A 207 13.12 7.21 11.35
N LYS A 208 12.32 6.16 11.12
CA LYS A 208 12.29 4.97 12.00
C LYS A 208 13.66 4.28 12.11
N TYR A 209 14.40 4.20 11.01
CA TYR A 209 15.75 3.66 11.00
C TYR A 209 16.68 4.50 11.89
N VAL A 210 16.67 5.82 11.73
CA VAL A 210 17.48 6.73 12.56
C VAL A 210 17.18 6.56 14.04
N VAL A 211 15.90 6.55 14.41
CA VAL A 211 15.46 6.29 15.78
C VAL A 211 16.01 4.96 16.29
N GLY A 212 15.92 3.91 15.47
CA GLY A 212 16.44 2.58 15.81
C GLY A 212 17.95 2.54 16.02
N GLU A 213 18.74 3.25 15.22
CA GLU A 213 20.20 3.29 15.38
C GLU A 213 20.62 4.04 16.64
N VAL A 214 20.02 5.20 16.91
CA VAL A 214 20.29 5.94 18.15
C VAL A 214 19.92 5.09 19.37
N ASN A 215 18.77 4.42 19.35
CA ASN A 215 18.40 3.53 20.46
C ASN A 215 19.43 2.41 20.69
N LYS A 216 20.01 1.84 19.63
CA LYS A 216 21.07 0.84 19.77
C LYS A 216 22.35 1.45 20.36
N ASP A 217 22.78 2.60 19.84
CA ASP A 217 24.03 3.25 20.26
C ASP A 217 23.98 3.66 21.74
N PHE A 218 22.81 4.03 22.24
CA PHE A 218 22.59 4.45 23.63
C PHE A 218 21.98 3.36 24.54
N GLY A 219 21.72 2.16 24.02
CA GLY A 219 21.11 1.07 24.80
C GLY A 219 19.69 1.36 25.30
N ILE A 220 18.92 2.16 24.56
CA ILE A 220 17.55 2.57 24.90
C ILE A 220 16.57 1.47 24.50
N ASP A 221 15.87 0.91 25.48
CA ASP A 221 14.72 0.03 25.24
C ASP A 221 13.42 0.84 25.18
N ILE A 222 12.91 1.07 23.97
CA ILE A 222 11.66 1.79 23.74
C ILE A 222 10.49 1.21 24.56
N ASN A 223 10.43 -0.11 24.76
CA ASN A 223 9.31 -0.70 25.50
C ASN A 223 9.33 -0.29 26.97
N ILE A 224 10.53 -0.22 27.57
CA ILE A 224 10.72 0.25 28.94
C ILE A 224 10.39 1.74 29.03
N GLU A 225 10.84 2.55 28.07
CA GLU A 225 10.55 3.99 28.04
C GLU A 225 9.05 4.28 27.90
N ILE A 226 8.31 3.51 27.08
CA ILE A 226 6.84 3.61 26.99
C ILE A 226 6.18 3.26 28.32
N GLU A 227 6.66 2.21 29.01
CA GLU A 227 6.10 1.82 30.30
C GLU A 227 6.33 2.90 31.36
N ILE A 228 7.52 3.52 31.38
CA ILE A 228 7.84 4.66 32.24
C ILE A 228 6.91 5.84 31.92
N ALA A 229 6.69 6.13 30.63
CA ALA A 229 5.74 7.16 30.20
C ALA A 229 4.34 6.95 30.73
N TYR A 230 3.86 5.72 30.60
CA TYR A 230 2.52 5.34 30.97
C TYR A 230 2.31 5.49 32.47
N LYS A 231 3.30 5.07 33.27
CA LYS A 231 3.31 5.29 34.73
C LYS A 231 3.30 6.78 35.08
N LYS A 232 4.11 7.61 34.39
CA LYS A 232 4.12 9.08 34.58
C LYS A 232 2.77 9.71 34.22
N ALA A 233 2.15 9.31 33.12
CA ALA A 233 0.85 9.80 32.68
C ALA A 233 -0.27 9.47 33.69
N ILE A 234 -0.23 8.28 34.30
CA ILE A 234 -1.14 7.91 35.39
C ILE A 234 -0.93 8.82 36.60
N ALA A 235 0.32 8.99 37.04
CA ALA A 235 0.64 9.80 38.22
C ALA A 235 0.23 11.28 38.04
N ARG A 236 0.30 11.80 36.82
CA ARG A 236 -0.10 13.17 36.46
C ARG A 236 -1.61 13.37 36.27
N GLY A 237 -2.41 12.30 36.33
CA GLY A 237 -3.85 12.39 36.05
C GLY A 237 -4.16 12.73 34.59
N GLU A 238 -3.29 12.35 33.65
CA GLU A 238 -3.50 12.63 32.23
C GLU A 238 -4.76 11.94 31.69
N LYS A 239 -5.38 12.55 30.66
CA LYS A 239 -6.66 12.12 30.10
C LYS A 239 -6.61 10.66 29.60
N PRO A 240 -7.72 9.91 29.66
CA PRO A 240 -7.78 8.53 29.18
C PRO A 240 -7.32 8.34 27.72
N SER A 241 -7.50 9.34 26.87
CA SER A 241 -7.05 9.33 25.47
C SER A 241 -5.53 9.17 25.32
N VAL A 242 -4.74 9.79 26.22
CA VAL A 242 -3.27 9.68 26.19
C VAL A 242 -2.84 8.28 26.60
N LYS A 243 -3.50 7.72 27.61
CA LYS A 243 -3.25 6.35 28.09
C LYS A 243 -3.54 5.31 27.00
N MET A 244 -4.67 5.45 26.30
CA MET A 244 -5.02 4.56 25.18
C MET A 244 -4.00 4.64 24.04
N ALA A 245 -3.51 5.83 23.69
CA ALA A 245 -2.51 6.00 22.66
C ALA A 245 -1.19 5.27 23.00
N LEU A 246 -0.75 5.31 24.25
CA LEU A 246 0.43 4.60 24.72
C LEU A 246 0.24 3.07 24.69
N GLU A 247 -0.91 2.57 25.11
CA GLU A 247 -1.24 1.13 25.06
C GLU A 247 -1.30 0.61 23.62
N GLU A 248 -1.92 1.37 22.72
CA GLU A 248 -1.99 1.03 21.31
C GLU A 248 -0.60 1.00 20.67
N PHE A 249 0.23 2.01 20.97
CA PHE A 249 1.61 2.04 20.52
C PHE A 249 2.41 0.83 21.00
N GLN A 250 2.26 0.42 22.26
CA GLN A 250 2.91 -0.78 22.82
C GLN A 250 2.44 -2.06 22.10
N LYS A 251 1.13 -2.18 21.79
CA LYS A 251 0.59 -3.32 21.01
C LYS A 251 1.17 -3.36 19.60
N GLN A 252 1.33 -2.21 18.96
CA GLN A 252 1.87 -2.12 17.61
C GLN A 252 3.35 -2.53 17.57
N ILE A 253 4.19 -2.11 18.52
CA ILE A 253 5.59 -2.55 18.61
C ILE A 253 5.68 -4.07 18.72
N LYS A 254 4.90 -4.67 19.62
CA LYS A 254 4.83 -6.13 19.79
C LYS A 254 4.44 -6.84 18.48
N LYS A 255 3.53 -6.26 17.71
CA LYS A 255 3.12 -6.79 16.39
C LYS A 255 4.25 -6.70 15.37
N GLU A 256 4.93 -5.56 15.28
CA GLU A 256 6.08 -5.38 14.36
C GLU A 256 7.22 -6.33 14.71
N ASP A 257 7.53 -6.53 15.99
CA ASP A 257 8.61 -7.43 16.42
C ASP A 257 8.28 -8.90 16.13
N ARG A 258 7.03 -9.33 16.34
CA ARG A 258 6.56 -10.66 15.89
C ARG A 258 6.70 -10.83 14.38
N GLN A 259 6.34 -9.81 13.59
CA GLN A 259 6.48 -9.86 12.13
C GLN A 259 7.95 -9.94 11.70
N LYS A 260 8.84 -9.17 12.34
CA LYS A 260 10.30 -9.24 12.09
C LYS A 260 10.87 -10.61 12.47
N ALA A 261 10.46 -11.17 13.61
CA ALA A 261 10.91 -12.49 14.06
C ALA A 261 10.47 -13.58 13.06
N TRP A 262 9.19 -13.58 12.69
CA TRP A 262 8.64 -14.49 11.68
C TRP A 262 9.36 -14.36 10.34
N ALA A 263 9.62 -13.13 9.87
CA ALA A 263 10.35 -12.92 8.62
C ALA A 263 11.78 -13.51 8.70
N LYS A 264 12.51 -13.26 9.78
CA LYS A 264 13.87 -13.81 9.98
C LYS A 264 13.88 -15.34 9.97
N GLU A 265 12.92 -15.98 10.63
CA GLU A 265 12.78 -17.44 10.62
C GLU A 265 12.43 -17.97 9.23
N HIS A 266 11.48 -17.32 8.56
CA HIS A 266 11.03 -17.72 7.22
C HIS A 266 12.13 -17.60 6.16
N TYR A 267 12.98 -16.57 6.22
CA TYR A 267 14.13 -16.44 5.31
C TYR A 267 15.22 -17.47 5.61
N LYS A 268 15.56 -17.71 6.89
CA LYS A 268 16.49 -18.79 7.27
C LYS A 268 16.01 -20.16 6.76
N ASN A 269 14.72 -20.47 6.90
CA ASN A 269 14.17 -21.75 6.45
C ASN A 269 14.18 -21.89 4.92
N LYS A 270 13.98 -20.81 4.15
CA LYS A 270 14.12 -20.84 2.68
C LYS A 270 15.55 -21.10 2.22
N ASP A 271 16.53 -20.50 2.90
CA ASP A 271 17.96 -20.73 2.61
C ASP A 271 18.40 -22.16 2.97
N HIS A 272 17.79 -22.77 3.99
CA HIS A 272 17.99 -24.18 4.33
C HIS A 272 17.37 -25.13 3.30
N ILE A 273 16.14 -24.88 2.84
CA ILE A 273 15.45 -25.70 1.83
C ILE A 273 16.21 -25.68 0.49
N HIS A 274 16.73 -24.52 0.06
CA HIS A 274 17.52 -24.46 -1.18
C HIS A 274 18.82 -25.27 -1.11
N LYS A 275 19.49 -25.30 0.06
CA LYS A 275 20.72 -26.09 0.26
C LYS A 275 20.50 -27.61 0.33
N GLU A 276 19.30 -28.07 0.70
CA GLU A 276 18.97 -29.49 0.73
C GLU A 276 18.59 -30.05 -0.65
N THR A 277 18.05 -29.21 -1.55
CA THR A 277 17.74 -29.61 -2.94
C THR A 277 18.94 -29.60 -3.89
N GLU A 278 20.10 -29.09 -3.48
CA GLU A 278 21.35 -29.05 -4.28
C GLU A 278 22.37 -30.13 -3.87
N ARG A 279 21.98 -31.08 -3.01
CA ARG A 279 22.77 -32.28 -2.65
C ARG A 279 22.18 -33.54 -3.28
#